data_AF-A0A0B2Q0W7-F1
#
_entry.id   AF-A0A0B2Q0W7-F1
#
_cell.length_a   1.000
_cell.length_b   1.000
_cell.length_c   1.000
_cell.angle_alpha   90.00
_cell.angle_beta   90.00
_cell.angle_gamma   90.00
#
_symmetry.space_group_name_H-M   'P 1'
#
loop_
_entity.id
_entity.type
_entity.pdbx_description
1 polymer ?
#
loop_
_entity_poly.entity_id
_entity_poly.type
_entity_poly.pdbx_seq_one_letter_code
_entity_poly.pdbx_strand_id
1 'polypeptide(L)'
;MKRNQLKPNLVSYNALIDAYGSNGLLADAIKILREMEQERIQPNVVSICTLLAACGRCSRKVKIDTVLTAADMRGIKLNTVAYNAAIESCMNVGEYDKAIGLYKYEEEKNQN
;
A
#
# COMPACT_ATOMS: atom_id res chain seq x y z
N MET A 1 -14.42 -12.47 22.32
CA MET A 1 -13.08 -13.09 22.34
C MET A 1 -12.23 -12.41 23.40
N LYS A 2 -11.53 -13.17 24.24
CA LYS A 2 -10.87 -12.67 25.45
C LYS A 2 -9.80 -11.62 25.12
N ARG A 3 -9.90 -10.48 25.81
CA ARG A 3 -8.85 -9.46 26.05
C ARG A 3 -7.55 -10.14 26.48
N ASN A 4 -6.64 -10.38 25.56
CA ASN A 4 -5.23 -10.45 25.89
C ASN A 4 -4.64 -9.07 25.64
N GLN A 5 -3.82 -8.60 26.57
CA GLN A 5 -3.05 -7.34 26.52
C GLN A 5 -1.94 -7.41 25.45
N LEU A 6 -2.23 -7.95 24.27
CA LEU A 6 -1.32 -7.99 23.15
C LEU A 6 -1.45 -6.66 22.43
N LYS A 7 -0.46 -5.79 22.63
CA LYS A 7 -0.35 -4.57 21.83
C LYS A 7 -0.28 -4.97 20.35
N PRO A 8 -1.10 -4.37 19.48
CA PRO A 8 -1.00 -4.57 18.05
C PRO A 8 0.45 -4.34 17.60
N ASN A 9 0.95 -5.24 16.76
CA ASN A 9 2.28 -5.14 16.17
C ASN A 9 2.16 -4.94 14.65
N LEU A 10 3.30 -4.73 13.97
CA LEU A 10 3.38 -4.55 12.52
C LEU A 10 2.55 -5.59 11.73
N VAL A 11 2.64 -6.86 12.12
CA VAL A 11 1.91 -7.95 11.46
C VAL A 11 0.40 -7.81 11.67
N SER A 12 -0.04 -7.47 12.88
CA SER A 12 -1.46 -7.26 13.20
C SER A 12 -2.04 -6.08 12.43
N TYR A 13 -1.29 -4.98 12.33
CA TYR A 13 -1.69 -3.82 11.52
C TYR A 13 -1.77 -4.15 10.04
N ASN A 14 -0.77 -4.84 9.48
CA ASN A 14 -0.81 -5.25 8.08
C ASN A 14 -1.99 -6.18 7.78
N ALA A 15 -2.33 -7.09 8.69
CA ALA A 15 -3.51 -7.94 8.56
C ALA A 15 -4.82 -7.12 8.57
N LEU A 16 -4.92 -6.09 9.41
CA LEU A 16 -6.07 -5.18 9.42
C LEU A 16 -6.16 -4.36 8.13
N ILE A 17 -5.04 -3.82 7.64
CA ILE A 17 -4.99 -3.09 6.36
C ILE A 17 -5.45 -3.99 5.21
N ASP A 18 -5.02 -5.25 5.18
CA ASP A 18 -5.43 -6.21 4.16
C ASP A 18 -6.90 -6.59 4.27
N ALA A 19 -7.39 -6.83 5.48
CA ALA A 19 -8.81 -7.14 5.72
C ALA A 19 -9.72 -5.99 5.25
N TYR A 20 -9.43 -4.74 5.65
CA TYR A 20 -10.20 -3.59 5.18
C TYR A 20 -10.02 -3.38 3.67
N GLY A 21 -8.80 -3.50 3.16
CA GLY A 21 -8.48 -3.31 1.74
C GLY A 21 -9.15 -4.33 0.81
N SER A 22 -9.23 -5.59 1.23
CA SER A 22 -9.88 -6.67 0.49
C SER A 22 -11.40 -6.57 0.45
N ASN A 23 -11.99 -5.91 1.45
CA ASN A 23 -13.43 -5.64 1.50
C ASN A 23 -13.83 -4.31 0.84
N GLY A 24 -12.91 -3.66 0.12
CA GLY A 24 -13.18 -2.37 -0.54
C GLY A 24 -13.22 -1.17 0.41
N LEU A 25 -12.93 -1.37 1.70
CA LEU A 25 -12.97 -0.36 2.76
C LEU A 25 -11.65 0.41 2.82
N LEU A 26 -11.27 1.02 1.69
CA LEU A 26 -9.98 1.67 1.53
C LEU A 26 -9.78 2.89 2.45
N ALA A 27 -10.86 3.59 2.82
CA ALA A 27 -10.77 4.68 3.79
C ALA A 27 -10.34 4.17 5.17
N ASP A 28 -10.92 3.05 5.61
CA ASP A 28 -10.57 2.40 6.87
C ASP A 28 -9.15 1.83 6.81
N ALA A 29 -8.75 1.19 5.71
CA ALA A 29 -7.37 0.72 5.53
C ALA A 29 -6.32 1.85 5.68
N ILE A 30 -6.60 3.04 5.14
CA ILE A 30 -5.75 4.23 5.32
C ILE A 30 -5.76 4.73 6.76
N LYS A 31 -6.92 4.67 7.43
CA LYS A 31 -7.03 5.03 8.85
C LYS A 31 -6.19 4.11 9.72
N ILE A 32 -6.20 2.80 9.45
CA ILE A 32 -5.36 1.82 10.15
C ILE A 32 -3.87 2.10 9.93
N LEU A 33 -3.44 2.48 8.72
CA LEU A 33 -2.05 2.90 8.47
C LEU A 33 -1.65 4.12 9.32
N ARG A 34 -2.55 5.11 9.46
CA ARG A 34 -2.28 6.29 10.31
C ARG A 34 -2.27 5.95 11.80
N GLU A 35 -3.16 5.07 12.24
CA GLU A 35 -3.20 4.58 13.63
C GLU A 35 -1.91 3.86 14.00
N MET A 36 -1.40 3.02 13.08
CA MET A 36 -0.12 2.34 13.22
C MET A 36 1.02 3.34 13.50
N GLU A 37 1.06 4.46 12.78
CA GLU A 37 2.06 5.53 13.00
C GLU A 37 1.87 6.26 14.34
N GLN A 38 0.62 6.53 14.73
CA GLN A 38 0.28 7.16 16.02
C GLN A 38 0.76 6.29 17.20
N GLU A 39 0.68 4.97 17.06
CA GLU A 39 1.21 3.99 18.00
C GLU A 39 2.73 3.76 17.85
N ARG A 40 3.42 4.61 17.08
CA ARG A 40 4.87 4.58 16.82
C ARG A 40 5.37 3.31 16.13
N ILE A 41 4.49 2.61 15.44
CA ILE A 41 4.86 1.47 14.60
C ILE A 41 5.02 1.97 13.17
N GLN A 42 6.21 1.82 12.60
CA GLN A 42 6.50 2.37 11.28
C GLN A 42 5.95 1.47 10.17
N PRO A 43 5.15 2.01 9.23
CA PRO A 43 4.76 1.29 8.02
C PRO A 43 5.99 0.79 7.26
N ASN A 44 5.89 -0.39 6.67
CA ASN A 44 6.94 -0.96 5.84
C ASN A 44 6.45 -1.21 4.42
N VAL A 45 7.32 -1.76 3.58
CA VAL A 45 6.98 -2.09 2.19
C VAL A 45 5.75 -2.99 2.09
N VAL A 46 5.55 -3.91 3.04
CA VAL A 46 4.36 -4.79 3.08
C VAL A 46 3.10 -3.96 3.32
N SER A 47 3.10 -3.05 4.29
CA SER A 47 1.96 -2.14 4.55
C SER A 47 1.57 -1.35 3.29
N ILE A 48 2.56 -0.89 2.53
CA ILE A 48 2.35 -0.14 1.28
C ILE A 48 1.81 -1.03 0.16
N CYS A 49 2.40 -2.22 -0.06
CA CYS A 49 1.90 -3.19 -1.05
C CYS A 49 0.42 -3.50 -0.84
N THR A 50 0.04 -3.77 0.41
CA THR A 50 -1.34 -4.08 0.78
C THR A 50 -2.30 -2.93 0.46
N LEU A 51 -1.90 -1.67 0.73
CA LEU A 51 -2.69 -0.49 0.36
C LEU A 51 -2.80 -0.28 -1.15
N LEU A 52 -1.74 -0.51 -1.91
CA LEU A 52 -1.75 -0.38 -3.38
C LEU A 52 -2.70 -1.40 -4.02
N ALA A 53 -2.64 -2.65 -3.57
CA ALA A 53 -3.55 -3.72 -3.99
C ALA A 53 -5.01 -3.39 -3.62
N ALA A 54 -5.25 -2.78 -2.46
CA ALA A 54 -6.57 -2.31 -2.07
C ALA A 54 -7.08 -1.17 -2.98
N CYS A 55 -6.21 -0.24 -3.39
CA CYS A 55 -6.57 0.85 -4.30
C CYS A 55 -7.06 0.34 -5.66
N GLY A 56 -6.41 -0.71 -6.17
CA GLY A 56 -6.73 -1.30 -7.48
C GLY A 56 -8.09 -1.96 -7.47
N ARG A 57 -8.37 -2.74 -6.41
CA ARG A 57 -9.66 -3.39 -6.18
C ARG A 57 -10.81 -2.40 -6.02
N CYS A 58 -10.55 -1.22 -5.49
CA CYS A 58 -11.56 -0.17 -5.28
C CYS A 58 -11.75 0.76 -6.50
N SER A 59 -11.00 0.56 -7.58
CA SER A 59 -10.95 1.44 -8.75
C SER A 59 -10.69 2.93 -8.41
N ARG A 60 -9.84 3.23 -7.44
CA ARG A 60 -9.57 4.62 -6.97
C ARG A 60 -8.21 5.15 -7.42
N LYS A 61 -8.16 5.81 -8.59
CA LYS A 61 -6.96 6.43 -9.20
C LYS A 61 -6.16 7.34 -8.25
N VAL A 62 -6.82 8.36 -7.69
CA VAL A 62 -6.21 9.41 -6.83
C VAL A 62 -5.45 8.81 -5.63
N LYS A 63 -5.90 7.65 -5.14
CA LYS A 63 -5.32 7.04 -3.95
C LYS A 63 -4.03 6.27 -4.25
N ILE A 64 -3.83 5.79 -5.48
CA ILE A 64 -2.58 5.13 -5.89
C ILE A 64 -1.43 6.13 -5.80
N ASP A 65 -1.58 7.33 -6.37
CA ASP A 65 -0.58 8.41 -6.26
C ASP A 65 -0.27 8.76 -4.83
N THR A 66 -1.33 8.96 -4.04
CA THR A 66 -1.19 9.30 -2.62
C THR A 66 -0.38 8.25 -1.86
N VAL A 67 -0.58 6.96 -2.16
CA VAL A 67 0.14 5.85 -1.51
C VAL A 67 1.60 5.78 -1.96
N LEU A 68 1.89 5.99 -3.24
CA LEU A 68 3.27 6.02 -3.76
C LEU A 68 4.06 7.20 -3.20
N THR A 69 3.48 8.41 -3.23
CA THR A 69 4.06 9.60 -2.62
C THR A 69 4.24 9.42 -1.11
N ALA A 70 3.27 8.80 -0.44
CA ALA A 70 3.37 8.49 0.98
C ALA A 70 4.56 7.57 1.31
N ALA A 71 4.84 6.58 0.46
CA ALA A 71 6.00 5.70 0.64
C ALA A 71 7.33 6.44 0.46
N ASP A 72 7.41 7.29 -0.57
CA ASP A 72 8.60 8.11 -0.85
C ASP A 72 8.90 9.12 0.28
N MET A 73 7.88 9.85 0.75
CA MET A 73 8.00 10.77 1.89
C MET A 73 8.45 10.07 3.18
N ARG A 74 8.16 8.77 3.32
CA ARG A 74 8.57 7.96 4.48
C ARG A 74 9.94 7.28 4.28
N GLY A 75 10.58 7.48 3.14
CA GLY A 75 11.83 6.79 2.78
C GLY A 75 11.65 5.28 2.62
N ILE A 76 10.43 4.80 2.40
CA ILE A 76 10.15 3.37 2.22
C ILE A 76 10.54 2.99 0.80
N LYS A 77 11.68 2.30 0.66
CA LYS A 77 12.12 1.78 -0.63
C LYS A 77 11.14 0.70 -1.11
N LEU A 78 10.38 1.02 -2.15
CA LEU A 78 9.50 0.08 -2.84
C LEU A 78 10.35 -1.00 -3.52
N ASN A 79 9.87 -2.24 -3.45
CA ASN A 79 10.43 -3.38 -4.15
C ASN A 79 9.57 -3.75 -5.37
N THR A 80 10.02 -4.71 -6.17
CA THR A 80 9.29 -5.22 -7.34
C THR A 80 7.86 -5.62 -7.03
N VAL A 81 7.59 -6.21 -5.85
CA VAL A 81 6.22 -6.57 -5.44
C VAL A 81 5.34 -5.34 -5.29
N ALA A 82 5.84 -4.26 -4.70
CA ALA A 82 5.10 -3.01 -4.55
C ALA A 82 4.83 -2.34 -5.91
N TYR A 83 5.80 -2.31 -6.81
CA TYR A 83 5.61 -1.78 -8.16
C TYR A 83 4.63 -2.62 -8.97
N ASN A 84 4.72 -3.94 -8.93
CA ASN A 84 3.76 -4.84 -9.59
C ASN A 84 2.34 -4.60 -9.07
N ALA A 85 2.16 -4.46 -7.76
CA ALA A 85 0.86 -4.12 -7.17
C ALA A 85 0.36 -2.73 -7.62
N ALA A 86 1.25 -1.73 -7.75
CA ALA A 86 0.89 -0.41 -8.27
C ALA A 86 0.52 -0.45 -9.76
N ILE A 87 1.25 -1.22 -10.57
CA ILE A 87 1.00 -1.41 -12.01
C ILE A 87 -0.33 -2.12 -12.22
N GLU A 88 -0.57 -3.24 -11.53
CA GLU A 88 -1.85 -3.96 -11.56
C GLU A 88 -3.00 -3.04 -11.15
N SER A 89 -2.80 -2.28 -10.07
CA SER A 89 -3.75 -1.28 -9.60
C SER A 89 -4.04 -0.20 -10.65
N CYS A 90 -3.02 0.30 -11.35
CA CYS A 90 -3.16 1.24 -12.46
C CYS A 90 -3.92 0.64 -13.65
N MET A 91 -3.64 -0.62 -14.01
CA MET A 91 -4.36 -1.33 -15.08
C MET A 91 -5.84 -1.49 -14.74
N ASN A 92 -6.17 -1.88 -13.50
CA ASN A 92 -7.54 -2.08 -13.02
C ASN A 92 -8.36 -0.79 -13.01
N VAL A 93 -7.71 0.38 -12.93
CA VAL A 93 -8.38 1.68 -12.97
C VAL A 93 -8.35 2.33 -14.36
N GLY A 94 -7.72 1.68 -15.35
CA GLY A 94 -7.58 2.20 -16.73
C GLY A 94 -6.53 3.31 -16.89
N GLU A 95 -5.56 3.40 -15.98
CA GLU A 95 -4.40 4.32 -16.06
C GLU A 95 -3.20 3.62 -16.74
N TYR A 96 -3.36 3.24 -18.01
CA TYR A 96 -2.38 2.43 -18.73
C TYR A 96 -1.03 3.15 -18.94
N ASP A 97 -1.07 4.44 -19.30
CA ASP A 97 0.16 5.24 -19.49
C ASP A 97 1.01 5.27 -18.23
N LYS A 98 0.34 5.37 -17.08
CA LYS A 98 0.99 5.36 -15.77
C LYS A 98 1.52 3.98 -15.40
N ALA A 99 0.78 2.91 -15.71
CA ALA A 99 1.25 1.54 -15.54
C ALA A 99 2.56 1.31 -16.32
N ILE A 100 2.61 1.78 -17.57
CA ILE A 100 3.81 1.71 -18.43
C ILE A 100 4.94 2.57 -17.85
N GLY A 101 4.64 3.78 -17.37
CA GLY A 101 5.63 4.66 -16.74
C GLY A 101 6.25 4.03 -15.49
N LEU A 102 5.43 3.43 -14.63
CA LEU A 102 5.89 2.71 -13.42
C LEU A 102 6.75 1.49 -13.77
N TYR A 103 6.38 0.73 -14.80
CA TYR A 103 7.15 -0.42 -15.27
C TYR A 103 8.56 -0.01 -15.72
N LYS A 104 8.65 1.02 -16.59
CA LYS A 104 9.94 1.52 -17.08
C LYS A 104 10.82 2.04 -15.96
N TYR A 105 10.23 2.79 -15.02
CA TYR A 105 10.96 3.32 -13.88
C TYR A 105 11.51 2.22 -12.95
N GLU A 106 10.78 1.11 -12.80
CA GLU A 106 11.25 -0.05 -12.02
C GLU A 106 12.41 -0.76 -12.72
N GLU A 107 12.33 -0.96 -14.04
CA GLU A 107 13.43 -1.55 -14.84
C GLU A 107 14.71 -0.71 -14.76
N GLU A 108 14.62 0.61 -14.90
CA GLU A 108 15.78 1.52 -14.80
C GLU A 108 16.45 1.45 -13.42
N LYS A 109 15.69 1.22 -12.35
CA LYS A 109 16.21 1.06 -10.99
C LYS A 109 16.81 -0.31 -10.71
N ASN A 110 16.39 -1.35 -11.43
CA ASN A 110 16.93 -2.70 -11.26
C ASN A 110 18.23 -2.92 -12.07
N GLN A 111 18.55 -2.03 -13.00
CA GLN A 111 19.77 -2.09 -13.81
C GLN A 111 20.97 -1.31 -13.22
N ASN A 112 20.75 -0.51 -12.17
CA ASN A 112 21.76 0.27 -11.44
C ASN A 112 22.03 -0.31 -10.05
#